data_AF-A0A0Q9SRJ6-F1
#
_entry.id   AF-A0A0Q9SRJ6-F1
#
_cell.length_a   1.000
_cell.length_b   1.000
_cell.length_c   1.000
_cell.angle_alpha   90.00
_cell.angle_beta   90.00
_cell.angle_gamma   90.00
#
_symmetry.space_group_name_H-M   'P 1'
#
loop_
_entity.id
_entity.type
_entity.pdbx_description
1 polymer ?
#
loop_
_entity_poly.entity_id
_entity_poly.type
_entity_poly.pdbx_seq_one_letter_code
_entity_poly.pdbx_strand_id
1 'polypeptide(L)'
;MVAIWKSSARSGALLCALVLGSTVLGACGNESGGEQASDSSSSESTTESTGESPSETPTESEAPAEPATDPSNGLPVCEDVWVDGLDLPKDYTACSQDGEAVKPVKKMCGFGSPMIIHDDRFYALRGNRVNDVGDIATSEQFQSALAACQA
;
A
#
# COMPACT_ATOMS: atom_id res chain seq x y z
N MET A 1 -39.80 -3.23 18.43
CA MET A 1 -38.71 -2.39 17.87
C MET A 1 -38.65 -2.68 16.39
N VAL A 2 -39.00 -1.71 15.54
CA VAL A 2 -39.08 -1.90 14.08
C VAL A 2 -37.69 -1.64 13.50
N ALA A 3 -37.05 -2.69 12.97
CA ALA A 3 -35.79 -2.58 12.25
C ALA A 3 -36.08 -2.14 10.80
N ILE A 4 -35.53 -0.99 10.41
CA ILE A 4 -35.58 -0.48 9.04
C ILE A 4 -34.30 -0.96 8.35
N TRP A 5 -34.37 -2.06 7.62
CA TRP A 5 -33.30 -2.52 6.73
C TRP A 5 -33.30 -1.68 5.46
N LYS A 6 -32.21 -0.95 5.21
CA LYS A 6 -32.01 -0.24 3.95
C LYS A 6 -31.34 -1.19 2.97
N SER A 7 -32.16 -1.95 2.24
CA SER A 7 -31.75 -2.70 1.07
C SER A 7 -31.24 -1.73 0.00
N SER A 8 -29.94 -1.79 -0.34
CA SER A 8 -29.45 -1.14 -1.56
C SER A 8 -29.33 -2.18 -2.66
N ALA A 9 -30.21 -2.03 -3.64
CA ALA A 9 -30.49 -2.99 -4.70
C ALA A 9 -29.40 -2.99 -5.78
N ARG A 10 -29.10 -4.19 -6.28
CA ARG A 10 -28.45 -4.44 -7.56
C ARG A 10 -29.34 -3.93 -8.69
N SER A 11 -28.83 -3.08 -9.57
CA SER A 11 -29.36 -2.74 -10.90
C SER A 11 -28.34 -1.81 -11.57
N GLY A 12 -27.93 -1.94 -12.83
CA GLY A 12 -28.33 -2.81 -13.93
C GLY A 12 -27.40 -2.48 -15.10
N ALA A 13 -27.25 -3.44 -16.02
CA ALA A 13 -26.54 -3.23 -17.28
C ALA A 13 -27.22 -2.16 -18.13
N LEU A 14 -26.45 -1.28 -18.76
CA LEU A 14 -26.87 -0.53 -19.94
C LEU A 14 -25.67 -0.22 -20.84
N LEU A 15 -25.67 -0.91 -21.98
CA LEU A 15 -24.86 -0.65 -23.17
C LEU A 15 -25.15 0.75 -23.73
N CYS A 16 -24.11 1.50 -24.08
CA CYS A 16 -24.14 2.47 -25.18
C CYS A 16 -22.77 2.49 -25.87
N ALA A 17 -22.81 2.28 -27.19
CA ALA A 17 -21.69 2.23 -28.12
C ALA A 17 -21.34 3.63 -28.69
N LEU A 18 -20.22 3.67 -29.44
CA LEU A 18 -19.70 4.73 -30.33
C LEU A 18 -18.95 5.86 -29.58
N VAL A 19 -17.72 6.24 -29.96
CA VAL A 19 -17.36 6.84 -31.26
C VAL A 19 -15.87 6.57 -31.61
N LEU A 20 -15.62 6.36 -32.91
CA LEU A 20 -14.30 6.28 -33.56
C LEU A 20 -13.53 7.63 -33.48
N GLY A 21 -12.21 7.59 -33.28
CA GLY A 21 -11.39 8.81 -33.33
C GLY A 21 -9.88 8.57 -33.43
N SER A 22 -9.44 8.35 -34.67
CA SER A 22 -8.16 8.78 -35.30
C SER A 22 -6.82 8.68 -34.56
N THR A 23 -5.94 7.89 -35.18
CA THR A 23 -4.48 7.89 -35.11
C THR A 23 -3.81 9.26 -35.26
N VAL A 24 -2.79 9.52 -34.45
CA VAL A 24 -1.66 10.40 -34.84
C VAL A 24 -0.35 9.68 -34.51
N LEU A 25 0.39 9.31 -35.56
CA LEU A 25 1.80 8.95 -35.50
C LEU A 25 2.62 10.23 -35.40
N GLY A 26 3.19 10.51 -34.23
CA GLY A 26 4.34 11.41 -34.06
C GLY A 26 5.54 10.52 -33.68
N ALA A 27 6.48 10.27 -34.58
CA ALA A 27 7.61 11.12 -34.95
C ALA A 27 8.88 10.74 -34.16
N CYS A 28 9.86 10.29 -34.95
CA CYS A 28 11.29 10.15 -34.67
C CYS A 28 11.88 11.19 -33.71
N GLY A 29 12.91 10.75 -32.98
CA GLY A 29 14.20 11.45 -33.03
C GLY A 29 14.84 11.71 -31.68
N ASN A 30 15.91 10.97 -31.37
CA ASN A 30 17.30 11.42 -31.57
C ASN A 30 18.21 10.79 -30.50
N GLU A 31 19.02 9.82 -30.93
CA GLU A 31 20.23 9.42 -30.21
C GLU A 31 21.15 10.64 -30.07
N SER A 32 21.64 10.90 -28.87
CA SER A 32 22.82 11.72 -28.67
C SER A 32 23.76 10.94 -27.76
N GLY A 33 24.75 10.33 -28.41
CA GLY A 33 25.94 9.83 -27.77
C GLY A 33 26.62 10.95 -26.99
N GLY A 34 27.10 10.59 -25.81
CA GLY A 34 27.77 11.48 -24.88
C GLY A 34 28.49 10.66 -23.82
N GLU A 35 29.39 9.79 -24.27
CA GLU A 35 30.50 9.33 -23.46
C GLU A 35 31.30 10.55 -22.99
N GLN A 36 31.38 10.77 -21.69
CA GLN A 36 32.49 11.51 -21.08
C GLN A 36 32.69 10.99 -19.67
N ALA A 37 33.62 10.05 -19.56
CA ALA A 37 34.36 9.80 -18.35
C ALA A 37 35.10 11.08 -17.95
N SER A 38 35.05 11.42 -16.67
CA SER A 38 36.08 12.23 -16.02
C SER A 38 36.10 11.84 -14.55
N ASP A 39 37.02 10.93 -14.25
CA ASP A 39 37.76 10.89 -12.99
C ASP A 39 38.12 12.30 -12.52
N SER A 40 37.91 12.58 -11.23
CA SER A 40 38.88 13.33 -10.44
C SER A 40 38.61 13.13 -8.94
N SER A 41 39.48 12.30 -8.37
CA SER A 41 39.78 12.17 -6.95
C SER A 41 40.28 13.47 -6.30
N SER A 42 40.28 13.42 -4.97
CA SER A 42 41.07 14.22 -4.01
C SER A 42 40.51 15.58 -3.61
N SER A 43 40.58 16.02 -2.36
CA SER A 43 40.98 15.43 -1.08
C SER A 43 40.51 16.39 0.02
N GLU A 44 40.21 15.83 1.20
CA GLU A 44 40.47 16.33 2.57
C GLU A 44 40.35 17.84 2.90
N SER A 45 39.56 18.16 3.94
CA SER A 45 40.08 18.50 5.29
C SER A 45 39.07 19.32 6.12
N THR A 46 38.64 18.71 7.24
CA THR A 46 38.69 19.22 8.62
C THR A 46 38.30 20.67 8.94
N THR A 47 37.23 20.86 9.74
CA THR A 47 37.22 21.54 11.07
C THR A 47 35.78 21.55 11.64
N GLU A 48 35.53 20.87 12.76
CA GLU A 48 35.34 21.46 14.10
C GLU A 48 34.16 22.44 14.22
N SER A 49 33.11 22.05 14.95
CA SER A 49 32.52 22.85 16.05
C SER A 49 31.19 22.29 16.57
N THR A 50 31.11 22.20 17.89
CA THR A 50 29.90 22.33 18.72
C THR A 50 28.88 21.18 18.58
N GLY A 51 28.77 20.24 19.52
CA GLY A 51 28.63 20.52 20.95
C GLY A 51 27.17 20.81 21.30
N GLU A 52 26.25 19.91 20.97
CA GLU A 52 24.99 19.76 21.70
C GLU A 52 24.60 18.28 21.64
N SER A 53 24.68 17.63 22.79
CA SER A 53 24.20 16.27 22.99
C SER A 53 22.75 16.39 23.46
N PRO A 54 21.74 16.25 22.58
CA PRO A 54 20.40 16.00 23.06
C PRO A 54 20.45 14.63 23.75
N SER A 55 20.24 14.66 25.06
CA SER A 55 19.93 13.48 25.84
C SER A 55 18.54 13.01 25.39
N GLU A 56 18.51 12.30 24.28
CA GLU A 56 17.32 11.58 23.80
C GLU A 56 17.05 10.50 24.83
N THR A 57 16.12 10.81 25.71
CA THR A 57 15.51 9.85 26.63
C THR A 57 14.92 8.76 25.73
N PRO A 58 15.25 7.48 25.91
CA PRO A 58 14.62 6.43 25.11
C PRO A 58 13.12 6.51 25.39
N THR A 59 12.38 7.00 24.40
CA THR A 59 10.94 6.84 24.34
C THR A 59 10.72 5.34 24.42
N GLU A 60 10.10 4.94 25.53
CA GLU A 60 9.68 3.59 25.82
C GLU A 60 9.09 3.00 24.55
N SER A 61 9.83 2.08 23.93
CA SER A 61 9.39 1.37 22.74
C SER A 61 8.25 0.47 23.21
N GLU A 62 7.05 1.04 23.25
CA GLU A 62 5.80 0.33 23.48
C GLU A 62 5.76 -0.77 22.44
N ALA A 63 5.93 -2.02 22.90
CA ALA A 63 5.89 -3.17 22.02
C ALA A 63 4.55 -3.15 21.28
N PRO A 64 4.51 -3.43 19.96
CA PRO A 64 3.26 -3.50 19.23
C PRO A 64 2.30 -4.44 19.98
N ALA A 65 1.16 -3.90 20.43
CA ALA A 65 0.14 -4.70 21.07
C ALA A 65 -0.27 -5.82 20.12
N GLU A 66 -0.35 -7.05 20.64
CA GLU A 66 -0.83 -8.17 19.84
C GLU A 66 -2.26 -7.87 19.38
N PRO A 67 -2.61 -8.10 18.09
CA PRO A 67 -3.93 -7.80 17.58
C PRO A 67 -4.98 -8.59 18.34
N ALA A 68 -6.08 -7.94 18.74
CA ALA A 68 -7.14 -8.64 19.43
C ALA A 68 -7.73 -9.71 18.50
N THR A 69 -8.14 -10.84 19.08
CA THR A 69 -8.80 -11.92 18.36
C THR A 69 -10.29 -11.91 18.69
N ASP A 70 -11.13 -12.00 17.67
CA ASP A 70 -12.57 -12.09 17.84
C ASP A 70 -12.95 -13.47 18.40
N PRO A 71 -13.66 -13.54 19.54
CA PRO A 71 -14.01 -14.80 20.19
C PRO A 71 -14.99 -15.65 19.37
N SER A 72 -15.69 -15.07 18.40
CA SER A 72 -16.73 -15.75 17.62
C SER A 72 -16.15 -16.64 16.53
N ASN A 73 -15.04 -16.21 15.91
CA ASN A 73 -14.45 -16.89 14.75
C ASN A 73 -12.95 -17.15 14.90
N GLY A 74 -12.30 -16.67 15.96
CA GLY A 74 -10.87 -16.86 16.21
C GLY A 74 -9.98 -16.11 15.23
N LEU A 75 -10.51 -15.13 14.49
CA LEU A 75 -9.76 -14.29 13.56
C LEU A 75 -9.34 -12.99 14.23
N PRO A 76 -8.20 -12.39 13.82
CA PRO A 76 -7.81 -11.10 14.35
C PRO A 76 -8.78 -10.01 13.91
N VAL A 77 -9.02 -9.00 14.75
CA VAL A 77 -9.92 -7.89 14.40
C VAL A 77 -9.28 -7.04 13.29
N CYS A 78 -10.07 -6.65 12.28
CA CYS A 78 -9.55 -5.94 11.12
C CYS A 78 -8.90 -4.60 11.50
N GLU A 79 -9.44 -3.87 12.48
CA GLU A 79 -8.92 -2.57 12.92
C GLU A 79 -7.55 -2.64 13.60
N ASP A 80 -7.23 -3.77 14.26
CA ASP A 80 -5.93 -3.98 14.91
C ASP A 80 -4.85 -4.45 13.93
N VAL A 81 -5.25 -5.08 12.82
CA VAL A 81 -4.32 -5.61 11.82
C VAL A 81 -4.03 -4.60 10.71
N TRP A 82 -5.04 -3.83 10.31
CA TRP A 82 -4.93 -2.85 9.22
C TRP A 82 -4.66 -1.45 9.76
N VAL A 83 -3.52 -1.30 10.43
CA VAL A 83 -3.04 -0.02 10.96
C VAL A 83 -1.90 0.49 10.09
N ASP A 84 -1.99 1.76 9.67
CA ASP A 84 -0.92 2.37 8.87
C ASP A 84 0.44 2.28 9.59
N GLY A 85 1.46 1.88 8.82
CA GLY A 85 2.82 1.79 9.31
C GLY A 85 3.16 0.54 10.13
N LEU A 86 2.19 -0.30 10.50
CA LEU A 86 2.45 -1.61 11.09
C LEU A 86 2.70 -2.68 10.02
N ASP A 87 3.42 -3.74 10.39
CA ASP A 87 3.64 -4.86 9.47
C ASP A 87 2.47 -5.85 9.50
N LEU A 88 1.96 -6.18 8.31
CA LEU A 88 0.94 -7.21 8.17
C LEU A 88 1.54 -8.58 8.52
N PRO A 89 0.91 -9.42 9.36
CA PRO A 89 1.44 -10.74 9.70
C PRO A 89 1.71 -11.61 8.47
N LYS A 90 2.79 -12.40 8.51
CA LYS A 90 3.22 -13.27 7.38
C LYS A 90 2.19 -14.35 7.04
N ASP A 91 1.46 -14.80 8.05
CA ASP A 91 0.42 -15.81 8.02
C ASP A 91 -1.01 -15.21 7.90
N TYR A 92 -1.11 -13.89 7.70
CA TYR A 92 -2.39 -13.21 7.55
C TYR A 92 -3.23 -13.81 6.41
N THR A 93 -4.47 -14.18 6.75
CA THR A 93 -5.38 -14.86 5.82
C THR A 93 -6.72 -14.12 5.66
N ALA A 94 -7.29 -13.65 6.78
CA ALA A 94 -8.53 -12.91 6.89
C ALA A 94 -8.56 -12.20 8.26
N CYS A 95 -9.50 -11.27 8.45
CA CYS A 95 -9.77 -10.64 9.74
C CYS A 95 -11.28 -10.67 10.05
N SER A 96 -11.64 -10.41 11.30
CA SER A 96 -13.03 -10.23 11.75
C SER A 96 -13.40 -8.75 11.74
N GLN A 97 -14.56 -8.41 11.21
CA GLN A 97 -15.19 -7.11 11.37
C GLN A 97 -16.65 -7.34 11.75
N ASP A 98 -17.10 -6.74 12.86
CA ASP A 98 -18.46 -6.92 13.37
C ASP A 98 -18.87 -8.40 13.60
N GLY A 99 -17.90 -9.26 13.94
CA GLY A 99 -18.11 -10.71 14.12
C GLY A 99 -18.14 -11.53 12.83
N GLU A 100 -18.01 -10.89 11.67
CA GLU A 100 -18.01 -11.55 10.37
C GLU A 100 -16.59 -11.66 9.80
N ALA A 101 -16.29 -12.82 9.19
CA ALA A 101 -14.99 -13.05 8.56
C ALA A 101 -14.91 -12.29 7.23
N VAL A 102 -14.12 -11.21 7.21
CA VAL A 102 -13.85 -10.42 6.01
C VAL A 102 -12.65 -10.99 5.27
N LYS A 103 -12.90 -11.45 4.03
CA LYS A 103 -11.83 -11.88 3.12
C LYS A 103 -11.28 -10.67 2.36
N PRO A 104 -9.97 -10.39 2.48
CA PRO A 104 -9.38 -9.28 1.75
C PRO A 104 -9.27 -9.60 0.26
N VAL A 105 -9.20 -8.55 -0.55
CA VAL A 105 -8.94 -8.68 -1.99
C VAL A 105 -7.45 -8.97 -2.18
N LYS A 106 -7.12 -9.96 -3.03
CA LYS A 106 -5.74 -10.37 -3.29
C LYS A 106 -5.40 -10.11 -4.75
N LYS A 107 -4.31 -9.39 -4.99
CA LYS A 107 -3.72 -9.16 -6.33
C LYS A 107 -2.38 -9.87 -6.39
N MET A 108 -2.21 -10.80 -7.32
CA MET A 108 -0.96 -11.53 -7.45
C MET A 108 0.12 -10.63 -8.05
N CYS A 109 1.28 -10.55 -7.38
CA CYS A 109 2.47 -9.88 -7.91
C CYS A 109 3.28 -10.82 -8.81
N GLY A 110 4.12 -10.27 -9.70
CA GLY A 110 5.02 -10.99 -10.60
C GLY A 110 6.02 -11.90 -9.86
N PHE A 111 6.43 -11.50 -8.65
CA PHE A 111 7.28 -12.29 -7.76
C PHE A 111 6.53 -13.37 -6.95
N GLY A 112 5.27 -13.66 -7.29
CA GLY A 112 4.52 -14.81 -6.77
C GLY A 112 3.91 -14.64 -5.37
N SER A 113 4.06 -13.48 -4.74
CA SER A 113 3.34 -13.15 -3.51
C SER A 113 2.16 -12.22 -3.78
N PRO A 114 1.00 -12.44 -3.13
CA PRO A 114 -0.15 -11.56 -3.32
C PRO A 114 -0.01 -10.28 -2.50
N MET A 115 -0.23 -9.14 -3.15
CA MET A 115 -0.63 -7.90 -2.50
C MET A 115 -2.05 -8.04 -1.99
N ILE A 116 -2.26 -7.70 -0.72
CA ILE A 116 -3.52 -7.79 -0.03
C ILE A 116 -4.08 -6.38 0.12
N ILE A 117 -5.35 -6.23 -0.24
CA ILE A 117 -6.10 -4.98 -0.21
C ILE A 117 -7.28 -5.15 0.75
N HIS A 118 -7.50 -4.14 1.59
CA HIS A 118 -8.59 -4.13 2.56
C HIS A 118 -9.32 -2.79 2.57
N ASP A 119 -10.65 -2.88 2.63
CA ASP A 119 -11.58 -1.75 2.73
C ASP A 119 -11.40 -0.64 1.67
N ASP A 120 -10.87 -1.01 0.49
CA ASP A 120 -10.51 -0.09 -0.61
C ASP A 120 -9.64 1.11 -0.17
N ARG A 121 -8.94 0.96 0.96
CA ARG A 121 -8.15 2.01 1.62
C ARG A 121 -6.73 1.56 1.95
N PHE A 122 -6.58 0.32 2.40
CA PHE A 122 -5.31 -0.22 2.85
C PHE A 122 -4.74 -1.23 1.86
N TYR A 123 -3.42 -1.22 1.68
CA TYR A 123 -2.71 -2.27 0.96
C TYR A 123 -1.40 -2.67 1.64
N ALA A 124 -1.06 -3.96 1.55
CA ALA A 124 0.18 -4.50 2.08
C ALA A 124 0.57 -5.81 1.40
N LEU A 125 1.84 -6.19 1.49
CA LEU A 125 2.28 -7.57 1.28
C LEU A 125 2.32 -8.29 2.63
N ARG A 126 2.12 -9.61 2.65
CA ARG A 126 2.29 -10.39 3.88
C ARG A 126 3.70 -10.24 4.43
N GLY A 127 3.82 -9.96 5.72
CA GLY A 127 5.09 -9.68 6.38
C GLY A 127 5.70 -8.32 6.10
N ASN A 128 4.95 -7.40 5.51
CA ASN A 128 5.42 -6.06 5.16
C ASN A 128 4.44 -5.00 5.68
N ARG A 129 4.92 -3.76 5.68
CA ARG A 129 4.19 -2.58 6.12
C ARG A 129 2.84 -2.41 5.42
N VAL A 130 1.81 -2.16 6.21
CA VAL A 130 0.50 -1.69 5.81
C VAL A 130 0.59 -0.21 5.45
N ASN A 131 0.01 0.14 4.30
CA ASN A 131 -0.08 1.50 3.82
C ASN A 131 -1.55 1.89 3.73
N ASP A 132 -1.91 2.97 4.41
CA ASP A 132 -3.19 3.63 4.29
C ASP A 132 -3.13 4.73 3.23
N VAL A 133 -3.94 4.60 2.19
CA VAL A 133 -4.01 5.61 1.12
C VAL A 133 -5.34 6.35 1.06
N GLY A 134 -6.21 6.14 2.05
CA GLY A 134 -7.57 6.66 2.07
C GLY A 134 -8.46 5.98 1.02
N ASP A 135 -8.23 6.26 -0.27
CA ASP A 135 -8.95 5.69 -1.40
C ASP A 135 -7.97 5.11 -2.43
N ILE A 136 -8.01 3.79 -2.59
CA ILE A 136 -7.11 3.04 -3.48
C ILE A 136 -7.38 3.34 -4.96
N ALA A 137 -8.62 3.69 -5.33
CA ALA A 137 -8.98 3.96 -6.71
C ALA A 137 -8.31 5.23 -7.25
N THR A 138 -8.08 6.22 -6.40
CA THR A 138 -7.49 7.53 -6.76
C THR A 138 -6.05 7.70 -6.31
N SER A 139 -5.50 6.77 -5.53
CA SER A 139 -4.14 6.87 -5.00
C SER A 139 -3.05 6.57 -6.03
N GLU A 140 -2.20 7.57 -6.31
CA GLU A 140 -0.97 7.39 -7.09
C GLU A 140 0.02 6.43 -6.40
N GLN A 141 0.07 6.46 -5.07
CA GLN A 141 0.93 5.58 -4.27
C GLN A 141 0.53 4.12 -4.49
N PHE A 142 -0.76 3.80 -4.45
CA PHE A 142 -1.24 2.46 -4.75
C PHE A 142 -0.96 2.04 -6.20
N GLN A 143 -1.19 2.93 -7.16
CA GLN A 143 -0.93 2.65 -8.58
C GLN A 143 0.56 2.34 -8.82
N SER A 144 1.46 3.11 -8.19
CA SER A 144 2.91 2.87 -8.24
C SER A 144 3.28 1.53 -7.61
N ALA A 145 2.73 1.22 -6.44
CA ALA A 145 2.95 -0.05 -5.75
C ALA A 145 2.43 -1.24 -6.57
N LEU A 146 1.27 -1.10 -7.21
CA LEU A 146 0.69 -2.13 -8.06
C LEU A 146 1.53 -2.36 -9.32
N ALA A 147 2.03 -1.29 -9.95
CA ALA A 147 2.94 -1.40 -11.08
C ALA A 147 4.24 -2.13 -10.70
N ALA A 148 4.83 -1.78 -9.56
CA ALA A 148 6.02 -2.47 -9.03
C ALA A 148 5.72 -3.94 -8.65
N CYS A 149 4.51 -4.20 -8.14
CA CYS A 149 4.03 -5.54 -7.85
C CYS A 149 3.89 -6.38 -9.13
N GLN A 150 3.52 -5.80 -10.26
CA GLN A 150 3.26 -6.52 -11.51
C GLN A 150 4.45 -6.58 -12.49
N ALA A 151 5.51 -5.82 -12.21
CA ALA A 151 6.76 -5.86 -12.96
C ALA A 151 7.46 -7.23 -12.84
#